data_AF-A0A1Y5DM50-F1
#
_entry.id   AF-A0A1Y5DM50-F1
#
_cell.length_a   1.000
_cell.length_b   1.000
_cell.length_c   1.000
_cell.angle_alpha   90.00
_cell.angle_beta   90.00
_cell.angle_gamma   90.00
#
_symmetry.space_group_name_H-M   'P 1'
#
loop_
_entity.id
_entity.type
_entity.pdbx_description
1 polymer ?
#
loop_
_entity_poly.entity_id
_entity_poly.type
_entity_poly.pdbx_seq_one_letter_code
_entity_poly.pdbx_strand_id
1 'polypeptide(L)' 'MAKKINKFLIFKAMKVASIVGTVLLVINQYDALFGDAELRLASALLTYCVPFIVFISGKLSKDQCQV' A
#
# COMPACT_ATOMS: atom_id res chain seq x y z
N MET A 1 -14.80 -13.59 -15.57
CA MET A 1 -13.57 -14.35 -15.22
C MET A 1 -13.08 -13.90 -13.85
N ALA A 2 -13.36 -14.67 -12.79
CA ALA A 2 -12.79 -14.39 -11.46
C ALA A 2 -11.28 -14.68 -11.52
N LYS A 3 -10.47 -13.62 -11.56
CA LYS A 3 -9.04 -13.71 -11.77
C LYS A 3 -8.34 -14.16 -10.50
N LYS A 4 -7.66 -15.31 -10.56
CA LYS A 4 -7.09 -15.98 -9.38
C LYS A 4 -5.92 -15.16 -8.83
N ILE A 5 -6.13 -14.49 -7.70
CA ILE A 5 -5.07 -13.83 -6.96
C ILE A 5 -4.09 -14.90 -6.47
N ASN A 6 -2.87 -14.90 -7.02
CA ASN A 6 -1.81 -15.81 -6.60
C ASN A 6 -1.15 -15.27 -5.31
N LYS A 7 -0.76 -16.17 -4.40
CA LYS A 7 0.07 -15.85 -3.23
C LYS A 7 1.32 -15.04 -3.59
N PHE A 8 1.94 -15.30 -4.75
CA PHE A 8 3.09 -14.53 -5.23
C PHE A 8 2.75 -13.06 -5.52
N LEU A 9 1.56 -12.79 -6.08
CA LEU A 9 1.10 -11.43 -6.34
C LEU A 9 0.81 -10.69 -5.02
N ILE A 10 0.16 -11.37 -4.07
CA ILE A 10 -0.08 -10.82 -2.72
C ILE A 10 1.25 -10.50 -2.05
N PHE A 11 2.24 -11.38 -2.12
CA PHE A 11 3.55 -11.14 -1.53
C PHE A 11 4.25 -9.91 -2.14
N LYS A 12 4.17 -9.75 -3.47
CA LYS A 12 4.67 -8.54 -4.13
C LYS A 12 3.91 -7.28 -3.69
N ALA A 13 2.58 -7.35 -3.62
CA ALA A 13 1.75 -6.25 -3.17
C ALA A 13 2.08 -5.84 -1.73
N MET A 14 2.26 -6.82 -0.83
CA MET A 14 2.68 -6.59 0.55
C MET A 14 4.06 -5.93 0.60
N LYS A 15 5.04 -6.41 -0.17
CA LYS A 15 6.38 -5.81 -0.19
C LYS A 15 6.35 -4.36 -0.66
N VAL A 16 5.59 -4.06 -1.72
CA VAL A 16 5.41 -2.69 -2.21
C VAL A 16 4.72 -1.84 -1.15
N ALA A 17 3.65 -2.34 -0.54
CA ALA A 17 2.90 -1.64 0.48
C ALA A 17 3.74 -1.34 1.73
N SER A 18 4.58 -2.26 2.17
CA SER A 18 5.50 -2.03 3.28
C SER A 18 6.52 -0.93 2.93
N ILE A 19 7.20 -1.01 1.79
CA ILE A 19 8.23 -0.03 1.42
C ILE A 19 7.62 1.36 1.21
N VAL A 20 6.63 1.45 0.33
CA VAL A 20 5.98 2.74 0.00
C VAL A 20 5.24 3.27 1.22
N GLY A 21 4.51 2.43 1.93
CA GLY A 21 3.79 2.81 3.13
C GLY A 21 4.71 3.32 4.23
N THR A 22 5.88 2.72 4.46
CA THR A 22 6.83 3.22 5.46
C THR A 22 7.39 4.58 5.07
N VAL A 23 7.78 4.78 3.80
CA VAL A 23 8.22 6.10 3.32
C VAL A 23 7.11 7.14 3.50
N LEU A 24 5.89 6.80 3.07
CA LEU A 24 4.73 7.68 3.22
C LEU A 24 4.39 7.96 4.68
N LEU A 25 4.55 6.99 5.58
CA LEU A 25 4.27 7.15 7.00
C LEU A 25 5.24 8.15 7.63
N VAL A 26 6.53 8.01 7.29
CA VAL A 26 7.59 8.91 7.78
C VAL A 26 7.34 10.33 7.32
N ILE A 27 6.96 10.57 6.06
CA ILE A 27 6.71 11.94 5.59
C ILE A 27 5.35 12.50 6.05
N ASN A 28 4.32 11.66 6.19
CA ASN A 28 2.94 12.11 6.45
C ASN A 28 2.69 12.44 7.93
N GLN A 29 3.46 11.83 8.83
CA GLN A 29 3.33 12.05 10.27
C GLN A 29 4.68 11.95 10.98
N TYR A 30 5.72 12.55 10.37
CA TYR A 30 7.08 12.62 10.93
C TYR A 30 7.07 13.07 12.39
N ASP A 31 6.36 14.16 12.67
CA ASP A 31 6.26 14.76 14.01
C ASP A 31 5.55 13.83 15.02
N ALA A 32 4.69 12.92 14.56
CA ALA A 32 4.06 11.94 15.43
C ALA A 32 4.94 10.70 15.67
N LEU A 33 5.99 10.50 14.86
CA LEU A 33 6.96 9.42 15.03
C LEU A 33 8.17 9.86 15.85
N PHE A 34 8.61 11.12 15.68
CA PHE A 34 9.87 11.63 16.25
C PHE A 34 9.71 12.89 17.11
N GLY A 35 8.50 13.47 17.19
CA GLY A 35 8.17 14.62 18.02
C GLY A 35 7.06 14.32 19.02
N ASP A 36 6.37 15.37 19.49
CA ASP A 36 5.33 15.29 20.52
C ASP A 36 3.89 15.23 19.96
N ALA A 37 3.72 14.99 18.66
CA ALA A 37 2.39 14.93 18.06
C ALA A 37 1.72 13.57 18.25
N GLU A 38 0.38 13.54 18.34
CA GLU A 38 -0.37 12.30 18.45
C GLU A 38 -0.40 11.50 17.13
N LEU A 39 -0.22 10.18 17.24
CA LEU A 39 -0.31 9.27 16.10
C LEU A 39 -1.75 9.15 15.59
N ARG A 40 -1.96 9.59 14.35
CA ARG A 40 -3.24 9.46 13.65
C ARG A 40 -3.39 8.06 13.07
N LEU A 41 -3.80 7.10 13.91
CA LEU A 41 -3.90 5.67 13.57
C LEU A 41 -4.67 5.39 12.27
N ALA A 42 -5.80 6.06 12.04
CA ALA A 42 -6.57 5.91 10.82
C ALA A 42 -5.74 6.28 9.57
N SER A 43 -5.00 7.39 9.63
CA SER A 43 -4.11 7.81 8.56
C SER A 43 -2.96 6.82 8.39
N ALA A 44 -2.33 6.40 9.49
CA ALA A 44 -1.23 5.44 9.48
C ALA A 44 -1.61 4.11 8.81
N LEU A 45 -2.78 3.57 9.13
CA LEU A 45 -3.28 2.33 8.52
C LEU A 45 -3.54 2.51 7.02
N LEU A 46 -4.24 3.58 6.64
CA LEU A 46 -4.54 3.87 5.23
C LEU A 46 -3.27 4.05 4.41
N THR A 47 -2.22 4.62 5.00
CA THR A 47 -0.90 4.77 4.35
C THR A 47 -0.32 3.44 3.86
N TYR A 48 -0.60 2.33 4.53
CA TYR A 48 -0.20 0.99 4.07
C TYR A 48 -1.27 0.30 3.22
N CYS A 49 -2.56 0.49 3.55
CA CYS A 49 -3.65 -0.16 2.83
C CYS A 49 -3.79 0.36 1.38
N VAL A 50 -3.62 1.66 1.16
CA VAL A 50 -3.81 2.27 -0.16
C VAL A 50 -2.78 1.75 -1.18
N PRO A 51 -1.46 1.76 -0.91
CA PRO A 51 -0.47 1.19 -1.83
C PRO A 51 -0.70 -0.29 -2.15
N PHE A 52 -1.15 -1.08 -1.18
CA PHE A 52 -1.49 -2.49 -1.39
C PHE A 52 -2.63 -2.65 -2.41
N ILE A 53 -3.74 -1.94 -2.18
CA ILE A 53 -4.92 -2.00 -3.05
C ILE A 53 -4.59 -1.47 -4.44
N VAL A 54 -3.91 -0.31 -4.53
CA VAL A 54 -3.53 0.29 -5.81
C VAL A 54 -2.61 -0.62 -6.62
N PHE A 55 -1.66 -1.29 -5.97
CA PHE A 55 -0.79 -2.26 -6.64
C PHE A 55 -1.60 -3.42 -7.24
N ILE A 56 -2.51 -4.01 -6.46
CA ILE A 56 -3.35 -5.12 -6.95
C ILE A 56 -4.27 -4.64 -8.08
N SER A 57 -4.99 -3.53 -7.87
CA SER A 57 -5.91 -2.96 -8.88
C SER A 57 -5.17 -2.62 -10.18
N GLY A 58 -3.99 -1.98 -10.09
CA GLY A 58 -3.18 -1.68 -11.26
C GLY A 58 -2.70 -2.92 -12.01
N LYS A 59 -2.36 -4.00 -11.28
CA LYS A 59 -2.03 -5.30 -11.89
C LYS A 59 -3.24 -5.97 -12.53
N LEU A 60 -4.42 -5.86 -11.92
CA LEU A 60 -5.65 -6.39 -12.52
C LEU A 60 -6.02 -5.64 -13.80
N SER A 61 -5.88 -4.32 -13.84
CA SER A 61 -6.18 -3.48 -15.01
C SER A 61 -5.20 -3.65 -16.18
N LYS A 62 -3.88 -3.73 -15.94
CA LYS A 62 -2.88 -3.85 -17.02
C LYS A 62 -3.09 -5.08 -17.89
N ASP A 63 -3.47 -6.19 -17.28
CA ASP A 63 -3.72 -7.44 -17.98
C ASP A 63 -5.05 -7.42 -18.77
N GLN A 64 -5.94 -6.43 -18.55
CA GLN A 64 -7.13 -6.23 -19.40
C GLN A 64 -6.82 -5.40 -20.66
N CYS A 65 -5.69 -4.71 -20.67
CA CYS A 65 -5.25 -3.86 -21.78
C CYS A 65 -4.10 -4.50 -22.58
N GLN A 66 -3.87 -5.81 -22.41
CA GLN A 66 -3.07 -6.61 -23.35
C GLN A 66 -3.97 -7.02 -24.52
N VAL A 67 -4.22 -6.06 -25.41
CA VAL A 67 -4.75 -6.27 -26.77
C VAL A 67 -3.61 -6.35 -27.77
#